data_AF-A0A7C1YBK7-F1
#
_entry.id   AF-A0A7C1YBK7-F1
#
_cell.length_a   1.000
_cell.length_b   1.000
_cell.length_c   1.000
_cell.angle_alpha   90.00
_cell.angle_beta   90.00
_cell.angle_gamma   90.00
#
_symmetry.space_group_name_H-M   'P 1'
#
loop_
_entity.id
_entity.type
_entity.pdbx_description
1 polymer ?
#
loop_
_entity_poly.entity_id
_entity_poly.type
_entity_poly.pdbx_seq_one_letter_code
_entity_poly.pdbx_strand_id
1 'polypeptide(L)'
;MKLTRQQVLALVGFMVSCLLVFAVSCSVDEQAEDASVEKPVSEEPAQEKTFTANQFCAACHYAFGEEELALAHEQVGIGCERCHGESERHRSDEDNATPPEIMFPKDKINPTCMMCHPRHAIEHVPSHNLLLAGAKTIFDSDSDASASPMYCTTCHAKDHRINVRTIRWNKATGELLDE
;
A
#
# COMPACT_ATOMS: atom_id res chain seq x y z
N MET A 1 -3.64 -49.18 39.01
CA MET A 1 -3.09 -48.19 39.96
C MET A 1 -4.24 -47.70 40.84
N LYS A 2 -4.14 -47.87 42.17
CA LYS A 2 -5.18 -47.47 43.12
C LYS A 2 -4.95 -46.02 43.53
N LEU A 3 -5.84 -45.12 43.14
CA LEU A 3 -5.84 -43.71 43.55
C LEU A 3 -6.20 -43.63 45.04
N THR A 4 -5.42 -42.90 45.82
CA THR A 4 -5.68 -42.73 47.26
C THR A 4 -6.65 -41.57 47.50
N ARG A 5 -7.40 -41.64 48.59
CA ARG A 5 -8.43 -40.67 48.99
C ARG A 5 -7.92 -39.22 49.11
N GLN A 6 -6.61 -39.04 49.25
CA GLN A 6 -5.93 -37.74 49.30
C GLN A 6 -5.76 -37.11 47.90
N GLN A 7 -5.66 -37.91 46.84
CA GLN A 7 -5.54 -37.44 45.45
C GLN A 7 -6.89 -37.00 44.86
N VAL A 8 -8.01 -37.57 45.35
CA VAL A 8 -9.37 -37.14 44.95
C VAL A 8 -9.75 -35.80 45.60
N LEU A 9 -9.30 -35.55 46.83
CA LEU A 9 -9.57 -34.28 47.53
C LEU A 9 -8.83 -33.08 46.91
N ALA A 10 -7.63 -33.28 46.38
CA ALA A 10 -6.87 -32.23 45.71
C ALA A 10 -7.48 -31.81 44.36
N LEU A 11 -8.10 -32.74 43.61
CA LEU A 11 -8.72 -32.46 42.32
C LEU A 11 -10.09 -31.76 42.46
N VAL A 12 -10.85 -32.04 43.52
CA VAL A 12 -12.13 -31.36 43.80
C VAL A 12 -11.91 -29.94 44.36
N GLY A 13 -10.84 -29.74 45.14
CA GLY A 13 -10.49 -28.40 45.67
C GLY A 13 -10.12 -27.38 44.59
N PHE A 14 -9.48 -27.82 43.49
CA PHE A 14 -9.06 -26.92 42.42
C PHE A 14 -10.22 -26.52 41.49
N MET A 15 -11.20 -27.41 41.25
CA MET A 15 -12.36 -27.08 40.42
C MET A 15 -13.39 -26.17 41.10
N VAL A 16 -13.50 -26.19 42.44
CA VAL A 16 -14.42 -25.30 43.18
C VAL A 16 -13.86 -23.87 43.31
N SER A 17 -12.53 -23.70 43.23
CA SER A 17 -11.90 -22.37 43.30
C SER A 17 -12.03 -21.54 42.01
N CYS A 18 -12.23 -22.17 40.85
CA CYS A 18 -12.34 -21.45 39.57
C CYS A 18 -13.77 -21.06 39.18
N LEU A 19 -14.80 -21.62 39.83
CA LEU A 19 -16.21 -21.33 39.53
C LEU A 19 -16.81 -20.15 40.34
N LEU A 20 -16.07 -19.61 41.31
CA LEU A 20 -16.52 -18.49 42.16
C LEU A 20 -15.99 -17.11 41.74
N VAL A 21 -15.41 -16.98 40.54
CA VAL A 21 -14.95 -15.68 40.00
C VAL A 21 -15.92 -15.12 38.94
N PHE A 22 -17.04 -15.80 38.66
CA PHE A 22 -17.99 -15.40 37.60
C PHE A 22 -19.28 -14.72 38.07
N ALA A 23 -19.41 -14.35 39.34
CA ALA A 23 -20.59 -13.61 39.80
C ALA A 23 -20.18 -12.49 40.76
N VAL A 24 -20.83 -11.34 40.59
CA VAL A 24 -20.73 -10.11 41.39
C VAL A 24 -19.64 -9.14 40.92
N SER A 25 -20.02 -8.31 39.94
CA SER A 25 -20.14 -6.86 40.21
C SER A 25 -20.79 -6.16 39.03
N CYS A 26 -22.13 -6.13 39.07
CA CYS A 26 -22.89 -5.03 38.50
C CYS A 26 -23.12 -4.00 39.62
N SER A 27 -22.69 -2.77 39.37
CA SER A 27 -23.35 -1.51 39.77
C SER A 27 -23.22 -0.97 41.21
N VAL A 28 -22.84 0.32 41.25
CA VAL A 28 -23.21 1.41 42.18
C VAL A 28 -22.19 1.85 43.26
N ASP A 29 -21.61 3.02 42.97
CA ASP A 29 -21.20 4.20 43.77
C ASP A 29 -20.43 4.08 45.11
N GLU A 30 -19.24 4.71 45.19
CA GLU A 30 -19.05 6.04 45.82
C GLU A 30 -17.56 6.51 45.70
N GLN A 31 -17.39 7.84 45.62
CA GLN A 31 -16.22 8.68 45.23
C GLN A 31 -14.86 8.43 45.92
N ALA A 32 -13.76 8.68 45.19
CA ALA A 32 -12.71 9.63 45.59
C ALA A 32 -11.72 9.90 44.43
N GLU A 33 -11.30 11.16 44.31
CA GLU A 33 -10.51 11.80 43.25
C GLU A 33 -9.20 11.08 42.87
N ASP A 34 -8.97 10.93 41.57
CA ASP A 34 -7.64 11.11 40.98
C ASP A 34 -7.79 11.93 39.70
N ALA A 35 -7.04 13.01 39.63
CA ALA A 35 -7.09 14.03 38.60
C ALA A 35 -6.59 13.44 37.26
N SER A 36 -7.52 12.92 36.46
CA SER A 36 -7.25 12.70 35.04
C SER A 36 -7.14 14.06 34.36
N VAL A 37 -5.90 14.45 34.09
CA VAL A 37 -5.59 15.40 33.02
C VAL A 37 -6.11 14.77 31.74
N GLU A 38 -7.32 15.16 31.33
CA GLU A 38 -7.82 14.89 29.98
C GLU A 38 -6.88 15.60 29.01
N LYS A 39 -5.94 14.82 28.47
CA LYS A 39 -5.22 15.22 27.26
C LYS A 39 -6.28 15.42 26.19
N PRO A 40 -6.36 16.59 25.53
CA PRO A 40 -7.35 16.80 24.50
C PRO A 40 -7.15 15.72 23.44
N VAL A 41 -8.21 14.97 23.17
CA VAL A 41 -8.31 14.18 21.94
C VAL A 41 -8.12 15.19 20.82
N SER A 42 -6.95 15.16 20.19
CA SER A 42 -6.77 15.83 18.92
C SER A 42 -7.74 15.15 17.98
N GLU A 43 -8.85 15.82 17.66
CA GLU A 43 -9.65 15.49 16.50
C GLU A 43 -8.71 15.60 15.30
N GLU A 44 -8.17 14.47 14.86
CA GLU A 44 -7.57 14.43 13.53
C GLU A 44 -8.67 14.83 12.56
N PRO A 45 -8.44 15.85 11.70
CA PRO A 45 -9.45 16.28 10.77
C PRO A 45 -9.86 15.06 9.94
N ALA A 46 -11.15 14.76 9.92
CA ALA A 46 -11.68 13.70 9.07
C ALA A 46 -11.25 14.02 7.63
N GLN A 47 -10.24 13.29 7.14
CA GLN A 47 -9.80 13.42 5.76
C GLN A 47 -11.02 13.08 4.90
N GLU A 48 -11.50 14.08 4.17
CA GLU A 48 -12.50 13.90 3.15
C GLU A 48 -11.93 12.91 2.14
N LYS A 49 -12.40 11.66 2.19
CA LYS A 49 -11.93 10.61 1.29
C LYS A 49 -12.34 10.96 -0.13
N THR A 50 -11.39 11.49 -0.88
CA THR A 50 -11.52 11.66 -2.33
C THR A 50 -11.72 10.29 -2.97
N PHE A 51 -12.75 10.17 -3.81
CA PHE A 51 -13.03 8.93 -4.53
C PHE A 51 -11.89 8.59 -5.50
N THR A 52 -11.45 7.34 -5.49
CA THR A 52 -10.56 6.75 -6.51
C THR A 52 -11.24 5.53 -7.14
N ALA A 53 -10.89 5.24 -8.39
CA ALA A 53 -11.49 4.12 -9.12
C ALA A 53 -10.80 2.77 -8.86
N ASN A 54 -9.87 2.70 -7.89
CA ASN A 54 -9.03 1.54 -7.57
C ASN A 54 -9.80 0.22 -7.45
N GLN A 55 -11.00 0.26 -6.87
CA GLN A 55 -11.86 -0.91 -6.68
C GLN A 55 -12.18 -1.66 -7.99
N PHE A 56 -12.21 -0.96 -9.13
CA PHE A 56 -12.44 -1.55 -10.44
C PHE A 56 -11.23 -2.35 -10.95
N CYS A 57 -10.02 -1.95 -10.57
CA CYS A 57 -8.78 -2.61 -10.91
C CYS A 57 -8.49 -3.78 -9.95
N ALA A 58 -8.86 -3.61 -8.68
CA ALA A 58 -8.65 -4.60 -7.61
C ALA A 58 -9.37 -5.93 -7.85
N ALA A 59 -10.40 -5.97 -8.70
CA ALA A 59 -11.09 -7.20 -9.08
C ALA A 59 -10.15 -8.28 -9.65
N CYS A 60 -9.15 -7.87 -10.44
CA CYS A 60 -8.13 -8.77 -11.00
C CYS A 60 -6.74 -8.54 -10.39
N HIS A 61 -6.46 -7.32 -9.93
CA HIS A 61 -5.16 -6.93 -9.37
C HIS A 61 -5.21 -6.66 -7.86
N TYR A 62 -5.85 -7.56 -7.10
CA TYR A 62 -6.07 -7.40 -5.65
C TYR A 62 -4.79 -7.13 -4.85
N ALA A 63 -3.66 -7.70 -5.28
CA ALA A 63 -2.38 -7.57 -4.59
C ALA A 63 -1.88 -6.11 -4.51
N PHE A 64 -2.38 -5.22 -5.39
CA PHE A 64 -2.04 -3.81 -5.33
C PHE A 64 -2.90 -3.00 -4.35
N GLY A 65 -3.94 -3.58 -3.75
CA GLY A 65 -4.73 -2.89 -2.72
C GLY A 65 -3.97 -2.68 -1.40
N GLU A 66 -2.86 -3.39 -1.20
CA GLU A 66 -2.07 -3.36 0.04
C GLU A 66 -0.64 -2.83 -0.18
N GLU A 67 -0.26 -2.50 -1.40
CA GLU A 67 1.09 -2.00 -1.68
C GLU A 67 1.26 -0.54 -1.29
N GLU A 68 2.49 -0.16 -0.94
CA GLU A 68 2.81 1.18 -0.45
C GLU A 68 2.51 2.28 -1.49
N LEU A 69 2.81 2.05 -2.77
CA LEU A 69 2.62 3.07 -3.80
C LEU A 69 1.13 3.39 -3.99
N ALA A 70 0.30 2.38 -4.30
CA ALA A 70 -1.14 2.58 -4.48
C ALA A 70 -1.80 3.18 -3.23
N LEU A 71 -1.47 2.70 -2.03
CA LEU A 71 -2.05 3.22 -0.79
C LEU A 71 -1.68 4.69 -0.54
N ALA A 72 -0.42 5.07 -0.71
CA ALA A 72 0.02 6.45 -0.50
C ALA A 72 -0.59 7.42 -1.52
N HIS A 73 -0.79 6.97 -2.76
CA HIS A 73 -1.40 7.78 -3.81
C HIS A 73 -2.92 7.89 -3.63
N GLU A 74 -3.58 6.81 -3.19
CA GLU A 74 -5.02 6.81 -2.91
C GLU A 74 -5.39 7.81 -1.81
N GLN A 75 -4.56 7.92 -0.76
CA GLN A 75 -4.76 8.88 0.34
C GLN A 75 -4.81 10.34 -0.11
N VAL A 76 -4.22 10.67 -1.26
CA VAL A 76 -4.22 12.01 -1.86
C VAL A 76 -5.12 12.09 -3.11
N GLY A 77 -6.00 11.11 -3.30
CA GLY A 77 -6.99 11.08 -4.38
C GLY A 77 -6.44 10.69 -5.74
N ILE A 78 -5.30 10.01 -5.77
CA ILE A 78 -4.68 9.52 -7.00
C ILE A 78 -4.92 8.01 -7.11
N GLY A 79 -5.90 7.63 -7.92
CA GLY A 79 -6.21 6.23 -8.23
C GLY A 79 -5.38 5.64 -9.37
N CYS A 80 -5.52 4.33 -9.59
CA CYS A 80 -4.89 3.57 -10.67
C CYS A 80 -5.15 4.22 -12.03
N GLU A 81 -6.39 4.66 -12.26
CA GLU A 81 -6.86 5.29 -13.49
C GLU A 81 -6.11 6.57 -13.83
N ARG A 82 -5.57 7.27 -12.82
CA ARG A 82 -4.85 8.51 -13.04
C ARG A 82 -3.51 8.30 -13.75
N CYS A 83 -2.91 7.12 -13.58
CA CYS A 83 -1.62 6.74 -14.15
C CYS A 83 -1.74 5.69 -15.26
N HIS A 84 -2.65 4.72 -15.11
CA HIS A 84 -2.86 3.62 -16.06
C HIS A 84 -4.02 3.84 -17.04
N GLY A 85 -4.75 4.95 -16.88
CA GLY A 85 -5.99 5.26 -17.61
C GLY A 85 -7.18 4.47 -17.07
N GLU A 86 -8.40 4.90 -17.40
CA GLU A 86 -9.64 4.23 -16.95
C GLU A 86 -9.70 2.76 -17.36
N SER A 87 -9.02 2.40 -18.46
CA SER A 87 -8.77 1.02 -18.87
C SER A 87 -10.05 0.18 -18.97
N GLU A 88 -11.16 0.78 -19.43
CA GLU A 88 -12.46 0.12 -19.55
C GLU A 88 -12.40 -1.14 -20.43
N ARG A 89 -11.77 -1.05 -21.59
CA ARG A 89 -11.61 -2.21 -22.50
C ARG A 89 -10.80 -3.34 -21.86
N HIS A 90 -9.77 -3.00 -21.08
CA HIS A 90 -8.94 -3.98 -20.37
C HIS A 90 -9.72 -4.68 -19.25
N ARG A 91 -10.44 -3.93 -18.41
CA ARG A 91 -11.22 -4.50 -17.29
C ARG A 91 -12.47 -5.26 -17.74
N SER A 92 -12.91 -5.06 -18.99
CA SER A 92 -14.02 -5.80 -19.60
C SER A 92 -13.57 -7.02 -20.40
N ASP A 93 -12.27 -7.28 -20.50
CA ASP A 93 -11.70 -8.39 -21.26
C ASP A 93 -11.24 -9.52 -20.32
N GLU A 94 -12.08 -10.55 -20.17
CA GLU A 94 -11.80 -11.71 -19.32
C GLU A 94 -10.65 -12.59 -19.86
N ASP A 95 -10.33 -12.48 -21.16
CA ASP A 95 -9.22 -13.21 -21.78
C ASP A 95 -7.86 -12.53 -21.51
N ASN A 96 -7.86 -11.33 -20.91
CA ASN A 96 -6.68 -10.52 -20.63
C ASN A 96 -5.82 -10.23 -21.86
N ALA A 97 -6.39 -10.19 -23.07
CA ALA A 97 -5.68 -9.95 -24.32
C ALA A 97 -5.48 -8.45 -24.59
N THR A 98 -6.36 -7.62 -24.06
CA THR A 98 -6.38 -6.17 -24.19
C THR A 98 -5.44 -5.56 -23.15
N PRO A 99 -4.44 -4.74 -23.54
CA PRO A 99 -3.59 -4.05 -22.57
C PRO A 99 -4.36 -2.93 -21.85
N PRO A 100 -3.91 -2.50 -20.65
CA PRO A 100 -4.39 -1.25 -20.06
C PRO A 100 -4.05 -0.07 -20.97
N GLU A 101 -4.77 1.05 -20.81
CA GLU A 101 -4.63 2.25 -21.64
C GLU A 101 -3.19 2.78 -21.65
N ILE A 102 -2.55 2.76 -20.47
CA ILE A 102 -1.19 3.26 -20.28
C ILE A 102 -0.33 2.18 -19.59
N MET A 103 0.77 1.84 -20.26
CA MET A 103 1.89 1.10 -19.70
C MET A 103 3.14 1.95 -19.75
N PHE A 104 4.05 1.75 -18.78
CA PHE A 104 5.27 2.54 -18.69
C PHE A 104 6.48 1.74 -19.18
N PRO A 105 6.98 2.00 -20.41
CA PRO A 105 8.34 1.62 -20.75
C PRO A 105 9.32 2.39 -19.86
N LYS A 106 10.54 1.86 -19.70
CA LYS A 106 11.49 2.31 -18.68
C LYS A 106 11.78 3.82 -18.75
N ASP A 107 11.97 4.35 -19.95
CA ASP A 107 12.24 5.75 -20.24
C ASP A 107 11.08 6.70 -19.88
N LYS A 108 9.86 6.18 -19.70
CA LYS A 108 8.68 6.96 -19.33
C LYS A 108 8.36 6.94 -17.84
N ILE A 109 9.00 6.08 -17.04
CA ILE A 109 8.73 5.97 -15.60
C ILE A 109 9.04 7.29 -14.88
N ASN A 110 10.30 7.73 -14.90
CA ASN A 110 10.72 8.93 -14.15
C ASN A 110 9.99 10.20 -14.61
N PRO A 111 9.85 10.48 -15.92
CA PRO A 111 9.07 11.64 -16.37
C PRO A 111 7.62 11.62 -15.87
N THR A 112 6.98 10.45 -15.80
CA THR A 112 5.60 10.32 -15.30
C THR A 112 5.52 10.67 -13.82
N CYS A 113 6.42 10.13 -12.99
CA CYS A 113 6.49 10.49 -11.57
C CYS A 113 6.66 12.00 -11.39
N MET A 114 7.46 12.64 -12.26
CA MET A 114 7.74 14.08 -12.21
C MET A 114 6.60 14.98 -12.66
N MET A 115 5.49 14.43 -13.17
CA MET A 115 4.29 15.22 -13.43
C MET A 115 3.67 15.77 -12.13
N CYS A 116 3.81 15.03 -11.02
CA CYS A 116 3.34 15.42 -9.69
C CYS A 116 4.49 15.66 -8.70
N HIS A 117 5.65 15.04 -8.91
CA HIS A 117 6.86 15.22 -8.09
C HIS A 117 7.93 16.02 -8.84
N PRO A 118 7.77 17.35 -8.97
CA PRO A 118 8.61 18.15 -9.86
C PRO A 118 10.07 18.15 -9.39
N ARG A 119 11.00 18.18 -10.34
CA ARG A 119 12.45 18.11 -10.11
C ARG A 119 12.95 19.05 -9.00
N HIS A 120 12.55 20.32 -9.03
CA HIS A 120 12.97 21.32 -8.04
C HIS A 120 12.54 20.98 -6.61
N ALA A 121 11.47 20.18 -6.44
CA ALA A 121 11.00 19.74 -5.13
C ALA A 121 11.74 18.51 -4.61
N ILE A 122 12.53 17.82 -5.44
CA ILE A 122 13.17 16.54 -5.08
C ILE A 122 14.69 16.52 -5.30
N GLU A 123 15.25 17.52 -5.97
CA GLU A 123 16.69 17.61 -6.30
C GLU A 123 17.60 17.80 -5.09
N HIS A 124 17.06 18.29 -3.98
CA HIS A 124 17.80 18.45 -2.73
C HIS A 124 18.05 17.12 -2.01
N VAL A 125 17.40 16.02 -2.42
CA VAL A 125 17.55 14.69 -1.82
C VAL A 125 18.76 14.00 -2.47
N PRO A 126 19.87 13.76 -1.74
CA PRO A 126 21.11 13.29 -2.36
C PRO A 126 21.00 11.93 -3.06
N SER A 127 20.12 11.05 -2.57
CA SER A 127 19.87 9.74 -3.19
C SER A 127 19.17 9.84 -4.55
N HIS A 128 18.58 10.99 -4.91
CA HIS A 128 17.95 11.20 -6.21
C HIS A 128 18.93 11.61 -7.31
N ASN A 129 20.18 11.94 -7.01
CA ASN A 129 21.13 12.44 -8.02
C ASN A 129 21.26 11.50 -9.24
N LEU A 130 21.31 10.18 -9.01
CA LEU A 130 21.41 9.18 -10.09
C LEU A 130 20.14 9.09 -10.94
N LEU A 131 18.95 9.19 -10.33
CA LEU A 131 17.68 9.16 -11.08
C LEU A 131 17.50 10.43 -11.90
N LEU A 132 17.91 11.57 -11.33
CA LEU A 132 17.81 12.89 -11.95
C LEU A 132 18.77 13.06 -13.12
N ALA A 133 19.95 12.43 -13.04
CA ALA A 133 20.88 12.30 -14.17
C ALA A 133 20.31 11.42 -15.30
N GLY A 134 19.53 10.39 -14.97
CA GLY A 134 18.86 9.51 -15.93
C GLY A 134 17.55 10.06 -16.51
N ALA A 135 16.95 11.06 -15.88
CA ALA A 135 15.70 11.70 -16.31
C ALA A 135 15.97 13.06 -17.01
N LYS A 136 16.94 13.10 -17.92
CA LYS A 136 17.34 14.33 -18.61
C LYS A 136 16.16 15.00 -19.32
N THR A 137 16.14 16.31 -19.23
CA THR A 137 15.26 17.22 -19.94
C THR A 137 16.03 17.84 -21.11
N ILE A 138 15.33 18.55 -21.99
CA ILE A 138 15.94 19.33 -23.08
C ILE A 138 16.90 20.44 -22.59
N PHE A 139 16.91 20.71 -21.29
CA PHE A 139 17.76 21.73 -20.67
C PHE A 139 19.06 21.16 -20.08
N ASP A 140 19.20 19.84 -20.02
CA ASP A 140 20.38 19.17 -19.45
C ASP A 140 21.46 18.96 -20.52
N SER A 141 22.74 19.12 -20.16
CA SER A 141 23.86 18.93 -21.08
C SER A 141 24.19 17.45 -21.33
N ASP A 142 24.67 17.14 -22.53
CA ASP A 142 25.00 15.76 -22.93
C ASP A 142 26.22 15.15 -22.19
N SER A 143 26.97 15.95 -21.44
CA SER A 143 28.22 15.57 -20.76
C SER A 143 28.10 14.45 -19.71
N ASP A 144 26.91 14.22 -19.14
CA ASP A 144 26.73 13.30 -18.00
C ASP A 144 26.13 11.93 -18.37
N ALA A 145 26.56 11.35 -19.50
CA ALA A 145 25.92 10.17 -20.10
C ALA A 145 26.49 8.80 -19.64
N SER A 146 27.05 8.67 -18.43
CA SER A 146 27.74 7.44 -18.01
C SER A 146 27.08 6.64 -16.88
N ALA A 147 25.96 7.09 -16.32
CA ALA A 147 25.26 6.34 -15.28
C ALA A 147 24.17 5.43 -15.87
N SER A 148 24.15 4.15 -15.47
CA SER A 148 22.99 3.28 -15.71
C SER A 148 21.73 3.93 -15.12
N PRO A 149 20.65 4.13 -15.91
CA PRO A 149 19.49 4.86 -15.44
C PRO A 149 18.79 4.11 -14.29
N MET A 150 18.70 4.75 -13.13
CA MET A 150 17.88 4.31 -12.01
C MET A 150 16.46 4.89 -12.15
N TYR A 151 15.46 4.11 -11.72
CA TYR A 151 14.06 4.51 -11.81
C TYR A 151 13.48 4.79 -10.42
N CYS A 152 12.54 5.73 -10.30
CA CYS A 152 11.85 6.01 -9.04
C CYS A 152 11.29 4.71 -8.41
N THR A 153 10.74 3.84 -9.27
CA THR A 153 10.16 2.54 -8.90
C THR A 153 11.18 1.51 -8.41
N THR A 154 12.48 1.75 -8.56
CA THR A 154 13.52 0.86 -8.00
C THR A 154 13.49 0.87 -6.47
N CYS A 155 13.11 2.00 -5.86
CA CYS A 155 13.01 2.14 -4.40
C CYS A 155 11.56 2.38 -3.94
N HIS A 156 10.84 3.33 -4.56
CA HIS A 156 9.51 3.77 -4.09
C HIS A 156 8.35 2.86 -4.51
N ALA A 157 8.57 1.98 -5.47
CA ALA A 157 7.50 1.14 -6.03
C ALA A 157 8.05 -0.22 -6.47
N LYS A 158 8.96 -0.77 -5.67
CA LYS A 158 9.67 -2.01 -6.01
C LYS A 158 8.68 -3.16 -6.30
N ASP A 159 7.57 -3.17 -5.55
CA ASP A 159 6.54 -4.21 -5.62
C ASP A 159 5.36 -3.82 -6.53
N HIS A 160 5.32 -2.59 -7.05
CA HIS A 160 4.31 -2.11 -8.01
C HIS A 160 4.57 -2.62 -9.42
N ARG A 161 4.52 -3.95 -9.57
CA ARG A 161 4.76 -4.64 -10.82
C ARG A 161 4.13 -6.02 -10.84
N ILE A 162 3.56 -6.36 -11.99
CA ILE A 162 3.19 -7.74 -12.29
C ILE A 162 4.45 -8.56 -12.57
N ASN A 163 4.79 -9.48 -11.65
CA ASN A 163 6.01 -10.28 -11.69
C ASN A 163 5.94 -11.46 -12.66
N VAL A 164 4.76 -12.05 -12.82
CA VAL A 164 4.53 -13.17 -13.74
C VAL A 164 3.48 -12.76 -14.74
N ARG A 165 3.78 -12.90 -16.03
CA ARG A 165 2.90 -12.53 -17.13
C ARG A 165 2.86 -13.67 -18.13
N THR A 166 1.66 -14.16 -18.40
CA THR A 166 1.35 -15.08 -19.49
C THR A 166 1.26 -14.31 -20.81
N ILE A 167 0.61 -13.15 -20.80
CA ILE A 167 0.50 -12.25 -21.96
C ILE A 167 1.47 -11.09 -21.81
N ARG A 168 2.20 -10.77 -22.89
CA ARG A 168 3.17 -9.68 -22.92
C ARG A 168 2.81 -8.71 -24.03
N TRP A 169 2.93 -7.43 -23.71
CA TRP A 169 2.75 -6.34 -24.66
C TRP A 169 4.01 -5.50 -24.75
N ASN A 170 4.19 -4.88 -25.91
CA ASN A 170 5.05 -3.74 -26.04
C ASN A 170 4.48 -2.62 -25.18
N LYS A 171 5.18 -2.25 -24.12
CA LYS A 171 4.71 -1.23 -23.16
C LYS A 171 4.52 0.16 -23.79
N ALA A 172 5.18 0.44 -24.90
CA ALA A 172 5.07 1.72 -25.58
C ALA A 172 3.88 1.78 -26.55
N THR A 173 3.52 0.66 -27.19
CA THR A 173 2.50 0.63 -28.26
C THR A 173 1.22 -0.11 -27.88
N GLY A 174 1.26 -0.96 -26.86
CA GLY A 174 0.15 -1.86 -26.49
C GLY A 174 0.04 -3.10 -27.39
N GLU A 175 0.88 -3.24 -28.40
CA GLU A 175 0.85 -4.41 -29.29
C GLU A 175 1.27 -5.67 -28.53
N LEU A 176 0.58 -6.79 -28.81
CA LEU A 176 0.98 -8.09 -28.30
C LEU A 176 2.39 -8.44 -28.80
N LEU A 177 3.21 -8.95 -27.90
CA LEU A 177 4.51 -9.54 -28.25
C LEU A 177 4.29 -11.04 -28.44
N ASP A 178 4.76 -11.56 -29.57
CA ASP A 178 4.75 -12.99 -29.84
C ASP A 178 5.55 -13.75 -28.77
N GLU A 179 5.08 -14.95 -28.42
CA GLU A 179 5.73 -15.84 -27.43
C GLU A 179 7.10 -16.35 -27.87
#